data_AF-A0A914S166-F1
#
_entry.id   AF-A0A914S166-F1
#
_cell.length_a   1.000
_cell.length_b   1.000
_cell.length_c   1.000
_cell.angle_alpha   90.00
_cell.angle_beta   90.00
_cell.angle_gamma   90.00
#
_symmetry.space_group_name_H-M   'P 1'
#
loop_
_entity.id
_entity.type
_entity.pdbx_description
1 polymer ?
#
loop_
_entity_poly.entity_id
_entity_poly.type
_entity_poly.pdbx_seq_one_letter_code
_entity_poly.pdbx_strand_id
1 'polypeptide(L)'
;MIFWWFYAYSCYKDICSSSRSMELTKALLTNYLQRNTPYVTKREKEPESIVLGLAASVWSVMQLAAGYDETNGYDEDANLIPPASLGSLSVLLLLNLACHQNADSNKANLYKETLSAFQNAREVSSVNNSSTRVFRLDYSALYDRLCATVIPVLRVLHDGSPSGSLNLSSNSHHVYLSLIVILILSEDDFFCKIVHETMIKNTSWYQAERPVGEVSLGGLIILVFVRTIQLNTLKTRDRYLHTNCLAALANMSSSFKQLSSTVCQKLIGLLERRIQDRILFTKRHAKLIEHMRISAEYDLEHEKQTHNYIYS
;
A
#
# COMPACT_ATOMS: atom_id res chain seq x y z
N MET A 1 19.48 32.06 -1.76
CA MET A 1 18.49 31.06 -2.21
C MET A 1 18.70 30.63 -3.66
N ILE A 2 18.81 31.56 -4.63
CA ILE A 2 19.08 31.25 -6.05
C ILE A 2 20.44 30.58 -6.29
N PHE A 3 21.48 30.95 -5.52
CA PHE A 3 22.81 30.33 -5.60
C PHE A 3 22.83 28.86 -5.18
N TRP A 4 22.01 28.47 -4.21
CA TRP A 4 21.87 27.06 -3.79
C TRP A 4 21.06 26.25 -4.79
N TRP A 5 20.06 26.85 -5.42
CA TRP A 5 19.37 26.24 -6.55
C TRP A 5 20.31 26.05 -7.74
N PHE A 6 21.18 27.01 -8.04
CA PHE A 6 22.22 26.89 -9.07
C PHE A 6 23.32 25.88 -8.72
N TYR A 7 23.69 25.75 -7.44
CA TYR A 7 24.70 24.79 -6.99
C TYR A 7 24.13 23.36 -6.92
N ALA A 8 22.89 23.20 -6.46
CA ALA A 8 22.14 21.95 -6.54
C ALA A 8 21.86 21.57 -7.99
N TYR A 9 21.50 22.53 -8.86
CA TYR A 9 21.27 22.32 -10.29
C TYR A 9 22.57 22.04 -11.05
N SER A 10 23.69 22.69 -10.70
CA SER A 10 25.01 22.39 -11.28
C SER A 10 25.56 21.05 -10.77
N CYS A 11 25.41 20.73 -9.48
CA CYS A 11 25.68 19.38 -8.98
C CYS A 11 24.77 18.35 -9.65
N TYR A 12 23.49 18.65 -9.86
CA TYR A 12 22.54 17.78 -10.53
C TYR A 12 22.89 17.55 -12.01
N LYS A 13 23.40 18.58 -12.69
CA LYS A 13 23.88 18.50 -14.07
C LYS A 13 25.23 17.76 -14.19
N ASP A 14 26.11 17.84 -13.18
CA ASP A 14 27.40 17.11 -13.10
C ASP A 14 27.32 15.71 -12.46
N ILE A 15 26.22 15.37 -11.77
CA ILE A 15 25.92 14.01 -11.25
C ILE A 15 25.35 13.12 -12.37
N CYS A 16 25.02 13.67 -13.54
CA CYS A 16 24.52 12.98 -14.73
C CYS A 16 25.58 12.15 -15.50
N SER A 17 26.55 11.55 -14.82
CA SER A 17 27.25 10.39 -15.38
C SER A 17 26.50 9.12 -14.98
N SER A 18 26.31 8.21 -15.94
CA SER A 18 25.66 6.91 -15.70
C SER A 18 26.30 6.14 -14.51
N SER A 19 27.59 6.33 -14.27
CA SER A 19 28.30 5.70 -13.14
C SER A 19 27.89 6.26 -11.77
N ARG A 20 27.79 7.58 -11.61
CA ARG A 20 27.52 8.21 -10.30
C ARG A 20 26.07 8.03 -9.84
N SER A 21 25.13 8.13 -10.77
CA SER A 21 23.70 7.86 -10.50
C SER A 21 23.46 6.42 -10.02
N MET A 22 24.19 5.47 -10.59
CA MET A 22 24.15 4.06 -10.18
C MET A 22 24.76 3.81 -8.81
N GLU A 23 25.94 4.38 -8.52
CA GLU A 23 26.56 4.29 -7.20
C GLU A 23 25.66 4.91 -6.12
N LEU A 24 25.03 6.05 -6.43
CA LEU A 24 24.07 6.70 -5.53
C LEU A 24 22.83 5.82 -5.32
N THR A 25 22.24 5.26 -6.38
CA THR A 25 21.09 4.34 -6.28
C THR A 25 21.43 3.13 -5.41
N LYS A 26 22.59 2.51 -5.64
CA LYS A 26 23.10 1.39 -4.84
C LYS A 26 23.28 1.78 -3.37
N ALA A 27 23.88 2.93 -3.09
CA ALA A 27 24.11 3.41 -1.73
C ALA A 27 22.78 3.69 -0.99
N LEU A 28 21.82 4.34 -1.65
CA LEU A 28 20.50 4.64 -1.07
C LEU A 28 19.72 3.34 -0.76
N LEU A 29 19.71 2.36 -1.67
CA LEU A 29 19.08 1.06 -1.40
C LEU A 29 19.82 0.28 -0.31
N THR A 30 21.15 0.31 -0.28
CA THR A 30 21.92 -0.36 0.77
C THR A 30 21.63 0.25 2.15
N ASN A 31 21.51 1.58 2.23
CA ASN A 31 21.07 2.27 3.45
C ASN A 31 19.66 1.85 3.86
N TYR A 32 18.74 1.67 2.90
CA TYR A 32 17.41 1.14 3.18
C TYR A 32 17.41 -0.29 3.71
N LEU A 33 18.32 -1.14 3.26
CA LEU A 33 18.42 -2.50 3.78
C LEU A 33 19.03 -2.55 5.19
N GLN A 34 20.05 -1.70 5.44
CA GLN A 34 20.90 -1.84 6.63
C GLN A 34 20.59 -0.85 7.76
N ARG A 35 20.10 0.36 7.46
CA ARG A 35 20.06 1.49 8.41
C ARG A 35 18.63 1.92 8.75
N ASN A 36 17.89 0.99 9.35
CA ASN A 36 16.49 1.18 9.70
C ASN A 36 16.23 1.51 11.18
N THR A 37 17.28 1.73 11.95
CA THR A 37 17.16 2.21 13.33
C THR A 37 16.56 3.61 13.32
N PRO A 38 15.44 3.83 14.02
CA PRO A 38 14.80 5.13 14.09
C PRO A 38 15.69 6.13 14.85
N TYR A 39 15.85 7.34 14.31
CA TYR A 39 16.43 8.43 15.08
C TYR A 39 15.35 8.98 16.01
N VAL A 40 15.52 8.80 17.32
CA VAL A 40 14.70 9.49 18.32
C VAL A 40 15.35 10.85 18.56
N THR A 41 14.91 11.87 17.86
CA THR A 41 15.33 13.24 18.14
C THR A 41 14.61 13.71 19.39
N LYS A 42 15.21 13.53 20.57
CA LYS A 42 14.82 14.36 21.71
C LYS A 42 15.21 15.79 21.35
N ARG A 43 14.24 16.72 21.30
CA ARG A 43 14.52 18.16 21.29
C ARG A 43 15.17 18.52 22.63
N GLU A 44 16.45 18.22 22.79
CA GLU A 44 17.24 18.90 23.82
C GLU A 44 17.45 20.34 23.34
N LYS A 45 17.06 21.29 24.19
CA LYS A 45 17.35 22.70 23.97
C LYS A 45 18.87 22.88 24.03
N GLU A 46 19.39 23.53 22.96
CA GLU A 46 20.69 24.21 22.80
C GLU A 46 21.82 23.46 22.05
N PRO A 47 22.77 24.17 21.38
CA PRO A 47 22.70 25.48 20.73
C PRO A 47 22.56 25.34 19.21
N GLU A 48 21.93 26.33 18.56
CA GLU A 48 21.66 26.34 17.13
C GLU A 48 22.95 26.35 16.29
N SER A 49 23.40 25.17 15.87
CA SER A 49 24.27 25.07 14.71
C SER A 49 23.47 25.50 13.49
N ILE A 50 24.00 26.48 12.73
CA ILE A 50 23.40 26.98 11.48
C ILE A 50 23.04 25.81 10.54
N VAL A 51 23.84 24.74 10.55
CA VAL A 51 23.59 23.53 9.75
C VAL A 51 22.35 22.76 10.22
N LEU A 52 22.12 22.68 11.54
CA LEU A 52 20.92 22.05 12.11
C LEU A 52 19.68 22.93 11.89
N GLY A 53 19.83 24.25 11.94
CA GLY A 53 18.75 25.20 11.60
C GLY A 53 18.31 25.12 10.12
N LEU A 54 19.26 24.89 9.21
CA LEU A 54 18.95 24.67 7.79
C LEU A 54 18.34 23.29 7.53
N ALA A 55 18.79 22.24 8.23
CA ALA A 55 18.17 20.93 8.13
C ALA A 55 16.73 20.93 8.68
N ALA A 56 16.49 21.66 9.78
CA ALA A 56 15.17 21.83 10.37
C ALA A 56 14.21 22.58 9.43
N SER A 57 14.68 23.63 8.71
CA SER A 57 13.84 24.34 7.75
C SER A 57 13.47 23.48 6.54
N VAL A 58 14.39 22.65 6.03
CA VAL A 58 14.09 21.65 4.99
C VAL A 58 13.10 20.60 5.51
N TRP A 59 13.22 20.18 6.77
CA TRP A 59 12.31 19.23 7.42
C TRP A 59 10.90 19.80 7.66
N SER A 60 10.77 21.06 8.03
CA SER A 60 9.48 21.74 8.15
C SER A 60 8.78 21.89 6.80
N VAL A 61 9.53 22.23 5.74
CA VAL A 61 8.99 22.27 4.37
C VAL A 61 8.55 20.87 3.90
N MET A 62 9.29 19.83 4.27
CA MET A 62 8.94 18.44 3.97
C MET A 62 7.63 18.01 4.65
N GLN A 63 7.41 18.38 5.92
CA GLN A 63 6.17 18.09 6.65
C GLN A 63 4.96 18.81 6.05
N LEU A 64 5.17 20.06 5.62
CA LEU A 64 4.15 20.88 4.98
C LEU A 64 3.78 20.33 3.60
N ALA A 65 4.76 19.84 2.83
CA ALA A 65 4.53 19.14 1.56
C ALA A 65 3.89 17.75 1.73
N ALA A 66 4.09 17.11 2.90
CA ALA A 66 3.46 15.83 3.26
C ALA A 66 2.05 15.99 3.88
N GLY A 67 1.54 17.22 4.00
CA GLY A 67 0.19 17.51 4.51
C GLY A 67 0.03 17.40 6.03
N TYR A 68 1.12 17.54 6.80
CA TYR A 68 1.05 17.61 8.26
C TYR A 68 0.63 19.03 8.69
N ASP A 69 -0.57 19.17 9.24
CA ASP A 69 -1.15 20.46 9.65
C ASP A 69 -0.67 20.80 11.08
N GLU A 70 0.19 21.82 11.22
CA GLU A 70 0.58 22.37 12.53
C GLU A 70 -0.53 23.29 13.04
N THR A 71 -1.66 22.73 13.49
CA THR A 71 -2.64 23.52 14.25
C THR A 71 -3.08 22.84 15.55
N ASN A 72 -2.49 23.37 16.64
CA ASN A 72 -3.00 23.45 18.01
C ASN A 72 -3.17 22.17 18.85
N GLY A 73 -2.32 22.04 19.87
CA GLY A 73 -2.58 21.23 21.06
C GLY A 73 -1.37 21.16 21.98
N TYR A 74 -1.47 21.76 23.17
CA TYR A 74 -0.50 21.61 24.25
C TYR A 74 -0.57 20.17 24.80
N ASP A 75 0.06 19.22 24.13
CA ASP A 75 0.34 17.89 24.68
C ASP A 75 1.85 17.63 24.62
N GLU A 76 2.45 17.33 25.78
CA GLU A 76 3.88 17.03 25.91
C GLU A 76 4.34 15.82 25.06
N ASP A 77 3.39 15.00 24.58
CA ASP A 77 3.62 13.85 23.68
C ASP A 77 3.58 14.20 22.18
N ALA A 78 3.19 15.43 21.79
CA ALA A 78 3.14 15.86 20.39
C ALA A 78 4.52 16.26 19.80
N ASN A 79 5.58 16.27 20.62
CA ASN A 79 6.93 16.65 20.19
C ASN A 79 7.78 15.48 19.64
N LEU A 80 7.25 14.26 19.55
CA LEU A 80 7.92 13.16 18.88
C LEU A 80 7.71 13.27 17.37
N ILE A 81 8.69 13.88 16.69
CA ILE A 81 8.87 13.71 15.24
C ILE A 81 8.77 12.21 14.95
N PRO A 82 7.93 11.77 13.99
CA PRO A 82 7.82 10.35 13.70
C PRO A 82 9.22 9.80 13.42
N PRO A 83 9.60 8.68 14.04
CA PRO A 83 10.95 8.16 13.97
C PRO A 83 11.32 7.82 12.52
N ALA A 84 11.96 8.77 11.83
CA ALA A 84 12.46 8.57 10.49
C ALA A 84 13.82 7.86 10.59
N SER A 85 13.96 6.71 9.93
CA SER A 85 15.25 6.04 9.83
C SER A 85 16.03 6.60 8.65
N LEU A 86 17.36 6.45 8.67
CA LEU A 86 18.16 6.82 7.49
C LEU A 86 17.70 6.05 6.26
N GLY A 87 17.27 4.80 6.44
CA GLY A 87 16.70 3.97 5.39
C GLY A 87 15.44 4.55 4.78
N SER A 88 14.49 5.05 5.59
CA SER A 88 13.26 5.66 5.07
C SER A 88 13.54 6.94 4.29
N LEU A 89 14.46 7.79 4.79
CA LEU A 89 14.88 9.01 4.08
C LEU A 89 15.61 8.68 2.77
N SER A 90 16.41 7.61 2.77
CA SER A 90 17.15 7.17 1.57
C SER A 90 16.21 6.71 0.46
N VAL A 91 15.18 5.92 0.76
CA VAL A 91 14.18 5.49 -0.24
C VAL A 91 13.31 6.64 -0.69
N LEU A 92 12.96 7.56 0.20
CA LEU A 92 12.15 8.73 -0.16
C LEU A 92 12.91 9.67 -1.11
N LEU A 93 14.20 9.88 -0.86
CA LEU A 93 15.07 10.59 -1.79
C LEU A 93 15.17 9.85 -3.13
N LEU A 94 15.35 8.52 -3.10
CA LEU A 94 15.41 7.71 -4.31
C LEU A 94 14.11 7.77 -5.13
N LEU A 95 12.95 7.76 -4.46
CA LEU A 95 11.65 7.91 -5.08
C LEU A 95 11.53 9.28 -5.76
N ASN A 96 11.92 10.35 -5.08
CA ASN A 96 11.91 11.69 -5.66
C ASN A 96 12.83 11.77 -6.90
N LEU A 97 14.04 11.22 -6.80
CA LEU A 97 14.98 11.14 -7.92
C LEU A 97 14.43 10.32 -9.10
N ALA A 98 13.73 9.22 -8.84
CA ALA A 98 13.14 8.36 -9.88
C ALA A 98 11.87 8.97 -10.52
N CYS A 99 11.10 9.74 -9.75
CA CYS A 99 9.89 10.43 -10.21
C CYS A 99 10.17 11.77 -10.89
N HIS A 100 11.37 12.33 -10.74
CA HIS A 100 11.73 13.58 -11.39
C HIS A 100 11.73 13.44 -12.92
N GLN A 101 10.99 14.31 -13.60
CA GLN A 101 10.96 14.37 -15.06
C GLN A 101 12.10 15.27 -15.54
N ASN A 102 12.93 14.76 -16.44
CA ASN A 102 14.01 15.56 -17.04
C ASN A 102 13.40 16.56 -18.04
N ALA A 103 13.88 17.80 -18.06
CA ALA A 103 13.35 18.85 -18.95
C ALA A 103 13.52 18.51 -20.45
N ASP A 104 14.51 17.66 -20.77
CA ASP A 104 14.67 17.06 -22.08
C ASP A 104 13.76 15.83 -22.21
N SER A 105 12.57 16.01 -22.79
CA SER A 105 11.48 15.02 -22.90
C SER A 105 11.84 13.70 -23.57
N ASN A 106 13.02 13.57 -24.16
CA ASN A 106 13.45 12.42 -24.94
C ASN A 106 14.46 11.51 -24.21
N LYS A 107 14.86 11.83 -22.98
CA LYS A 107 15.83 11.03 -22.21
C LYS A 107 15.19 10.38 -20.99
N ALA A 108 15.25 9.05 -20.92
CA ALA A 108 14.76 8.28 -19.78
C ALA A 108 15.51 8.66 -18.48
N ASN A 109 14.82 8.55 -17.34
CA ASN A 109 15.41 8.84 -16.04
C ASN A 109 16.45 7.75 -15.68
N LEU A 110 17.71 8.14 -15.53
CA LEU A 110 18.82 7.23 -15.24
C LEU A 110 18.62 6.43 -13.93
N TYR A 111 18.01 7.03 -12.90
CA TYR A 111 17.71 6.33 -11.65
C TYR A 111 16.64 5.24 -11.88
N LYS A 112 15.65 5.53 -12.72
CA LYS A 112 14.62 4.54 -13.12
C LYS A 112 15.22 3.40 -13.95
N GLU A 113 16.09 3.71 -14.91
CA GLU A 113 16.81 2.69 -15.69
C GLU A 113 17.66 1.82 -14.78
N THR A 114 18.40 2.42 -13.85
CA THR A 114 19.24 1.70 -12.89
C THR A 114 18.41 0.83 -11.94
N LEU A 115 17.22 1.30 -11.52
CA LEU A 115 16.27 0.52 -10.74
C LEU A 115 15.60 -0.61 -11.53
N SER A 116 15.49 -0.50 -12.85
CA SER A 116 14.94 -1.58 -13.68
C SER A 116 15.97 -2.66 -14.03
N ALA A 117 17.26 -2.35 -13.90
CA ALA A 117 18.35 -3.19 -14.40
C ALA A 117 19.18 -3.89 -13.31
N PHE A 118 18.98 -3.58 -12.02
CA PHE A 118 19.79 -4.18 -10.95
C PHE A 118 19.61 -5.70 -10.85
N GLN A 119 20.66 -6.39 -10.42
CA GLN A 119 20.70 -7.85 -10.39
C GLN A 119 20.86 -8.39 -8.97
N ASN A 120 20.53 -9.67 -8.79
CA ASN A 120 20.76 -10.36 -7.54
C ASN A 120 22.28 -10.55 -7.30
N ALA A 121 22.74 -10.18 -6.11
CA ALA A 121 24.13 -10.36 -5.70
C ALA A 121 24.56 -11.83 -5.58
N ARG A 122 23.59 -12.74 -5.43
CA ARG A 122 23.84 -14.18 -5.23
C ARG A 122 23.82 -15.01 -6.53
N GLU A 123 23.47 -14.41 -7.67
CA GLU A 123 23.51 -15.09 -8.96
C GLU A 123 24.92 -15.06 -9.55
N VAL A 124 25.45 -16.24 -9.90
CA VAL A 124 26.73 -16.38 -10.61
C VAL A 124 26.47 -16.04 -12.07
N SER A 125 26.94 -14.87 -12.53
CA SER A 125 26.73 -14.41 -13.91
C SER A 125 27.35 -15.37 -14.92
N SER A 126 26.51 -16.14 -15.62
CA SER A 126 26.89 -16.82 -16.84
C SER A 126 26.80 -15.85 -18.01
N VAL A 127 27.97 -15.44 -18.50
CA VAL A 127 28.22 -14.85 -19.82
C VAL A 127 27.89 -13.35 -19.98
N ASN A 128 28.96 -12.62 -20.29
CA ASN A 128 29.00 -11.24 -20.73
C ASN A 128 28.21 -11.03 -22.02
N ASN A 129 27.31 -10.04 -22.04
CA ASN A 129 27.10 -9.15 -23.19
C ASN A 129 26.11 -8.03 -22.83
N SER A 130 26.63 -6.92 -22.33
CA SER A 130 26.07 -5.58 -22.60
C SER A 130 26.96 -4.52 -21.95
N SER A 131 27.20 -3.45 -22.67
CA SER A 131 27.95 -2.26 -22.26
C SER A 131 27.31 -1.47 -21.10
N THR A 132 26.32 -2.06 -20.43
CA THR A 132 25.51 -1.46 -19.38
C THR A 132 26.10 -1.87 -18.03
N ARG A 133 26.71 -0.93 -17.32
CA ARG A 133 27.10 -1.15 -15.93
C ARG A 133 25.82 -1.44 -15.13
N VAL A 134 25.86 -2.45 -14.26
CA VAL A 134 24.71 -2.84 -13.43
C VAL A 134 25.21 -3.06 -12.00
N PHE A 135 24.47 -2.59 -11.01
CA PHE A 135 24.77 -2.88 -9.61
C PHE A 135 24.02 -4.11 -9.11
N ARG A 136 24.59 -4.76 -8.09
CA ARG A 136 24.05 -5.96 -7.46
C ARG A 136 23.53 -5.67 -6.06
N LEU A 137 22.42 -6.31 -5.70
CA LEU A 137 21.77 -6.20 -4.39
C LEU A 137 21.36 -7.60 -3.91
N ASP A 138 21.41 -7.85 -2.60
CA ASP A 138 20.92 -9.10 -2.02
C ASP A 138 19.38 -9.11 -1.99
N TYR A 139 18.77 -9.94 -2.84
CA TYR A 139 17.31 -10.04 -2.92
C TYR A 139 16.73 -10.58 -1.62
N SER A 140 17.43 -11.48 -0.92
CA SER A 140 16.97 -12.02 0.36
C SER A 140 16.74 -10.89 1.36
N ALA A 141 17.74 -10.03 1.55
CA ALA A 141 17.65 -8.89 2.45
C ALA A 141 16.58 -7.88 2.01
N LEU A 142 16.37 -7.72 0.69
CA LEU A 142 15.30 -6.87 0.16
C LEU A 142 13.92 -7.43 0.50
N TYR A 143 13.67 -8.73 0.30
CA TYR A 143 12.39 -9.35 0.62
C TYR A 143 12.12 -9.40 2.13
N ASP A 144 13.13 -9.66 2.95
CA ASP A 144 13.02 -9.56 4.41
C ASP A 144 12.58 -8.15 4.82
N ARG A 145 13.16 -7.13 4.17
CA ARG A 145 12.80 -5.74 4.42
C ARG A 145 11.39 -5.41 3.94
N LEU A 146 10.97 -5.91 2.78
CA LEU A 146 9.60 -5.75 2.28
C LEU A 146 8.60 -6.39 3.25
N CYS A 147 8.87 -7.59 3.76
CA CYS A 147 8.04 -8.25 4.76
C CYS A 147 7.91 -7.42 6.05
N ALA A 148 9.00 -6.79 6.51
CA ALA A 148 8.95 -5.89 7.65
C ALA A 148 8.09 -4.64 7.40
N THR A 149 8.06 -4.13 6.17
CA THR A 149 7.23 -2.98 5.75
C THR A 149 5.75 -3.35 5.62
N VAL A 150 5.39 -4.61 5.35
CA VAL A 150 3.99 -5.05 5.27
C VAL A 150 3.26 -4.89 6.61
N ILE A 151 3.93 -5.16 7.73
CA ILE A 151 3.30 -5.09 9.07
C ILE A 151 2.69 -3.70 9.37
N PRO A 152 3.42 -2.57 9.27
CA PRO A 152 2.83 -1.25 9.49
C PRO A 152 1.75 -0.91 8.45
N VAL A 153 1.89 -1.36 7.20
CA VAL A 153 0.85 -1.19 6.16
C VAL A 153 -0.45 -1.91 6.54
N LEU A 154 -0.34 -3.14 7.07
CA LEU A 154 -1.49 -3.89 7.57
C LEU A 154 -2.13 -3.23 8.80
N ARG A 155 -1.34 -2.60 9.68
CA ARG A 155 -1.89 -1.83 10.80
C ARG A 155 -2.71 -0.65 10.32
N VAL A 156 -2.21 0.12 9.34
CA VAL A 156 -2.98 1.23 8.73
C VAL A 156 -4.30 0.72 8.15
N LEU A 157 -4.30 -0.44 7.48
CA LEU A 157 -5.52 -1.06 6.95
C LEU A 157 -6.48 -1.56 8.03
N HIS A 158 -5.94 -2.07 9.14
CA HIS A 158 -6.73 -2.55 10.28
C HIS A 158 -7.35 -1.39 11.08
N ASP A 159 -6.54 -0.38 11.42
CA ASP A 159 -6.90 0.73 12.30
C ASP A 159 -7.67 1.83 11.56
N GLY A 160 -7.37 2.02 10.26
CA GLY A 160 -8.15 2.88 9.36
C GLY A 160 -9.54 2.30 9.03
N SER A 161 -9.82 1.06 9.41
CA SER A 161 -11.16 0.49 9.38
C SER A 161 -11.92 0.91 10.64
N PRO A 162 -13.11 1.54 10.53
CA PRO A 162 -13.67 2.47 11.52
C PRO A 162 -14.11 1.76 12.81
N SER A 163 -13.14 1.46 13.66
CA SER A 163 -13.32 0.77 14.95
C SER A 163 -12.91 1.63 16.15
N GLY A 164 -12.41 2.87 15.96
CA GLY A 164 -12.28 3.81 17.09
C GLY A 164 -11.18 4.88 17.05
N SER A 165 -11.01 5.63 15.96
CA SER A 165 -10.16 6.84 16.01
C SER A 165 -10.75 8.01 15.19
N LEU A 166 -10.76 9.18 15.83
CA LEU A 166 -11.55 10.38 15.52
C LEU A 166 -10.98 11.23 14.36
N ASN A 167 -10.43 10.62 13.30
CA ASN A 167 -9.85 11.36 12.16
C ASN A 167 -10.20 10.70 10.81
N LEU A 168 -11.36 11.02 10.23
CA LEU A 168 -11.97 10.25 9.13
C LEU A 168 -11.41 10.59 7.72
N SER A 169 -10.87 11.80 7.51
CA SER A 169 -10.44 12.29 6.19
C SER A 169 -9.04 11.83 5.78
N SER A 170 -8.02 12.06 6.60
CA SER A 170 -6.64 11.62 6.30
C SER A 170 -6.47 10.10 6.27
N ASN A 171 -7.25 9.37 7.09
CA ASN A 171 -7.18 7.91 7.15
C ASN A 171 -7.61 7.22 5.85
N SER A 172 -8.56 7.81 5.10
CA SER A 172 -9.05 7.21 3.85
C SER A 172 -7.95 7.13 2.79
N HIS A 173 -7.15 8.19 2.63
CA HIS A 173 -6.02 8.20 1.70
C HIS A 173 -4.94 7.18 2.09
N HIS A 174 -4.61 7.09 3.38
CA HIS A 174 -3.64 6.12 3.86
C HIS A 174 -4.11 4.67 3.69
N VAL A 175 -5.41 4.39 3.81
CA VAL A 175 -6.00 3.08 3.51
C VAL A 175 -5.84 2.72 2.03
N TYR A 176 -6.16 3.63 1.12
CA TYR A 176 -5.98 3.37 -0.32
C TYR A 176 -4.52 3.23 -0.73
N LEU A 177 -3.62 4.07 -0.21
CA LEU A 177 -2.19 3.94 -0.45
C LEU A 177 -1.64 2.61 0.08
N SER A 178 -2.08 2.19 1.26
CA SER A 178 -1.73 0.88 1.83
C SER A 178 -2.23 -0.27 0.96
N LEU A 179 -3.44 -0.16 0.41
CA LEU A 179 -4.01 -1.15 -0.49
C LEU A 179 -3.25 -1.22 -1.82
N ILE A 180 -2.87 -0.08 -2.40
CA ILE A 180 -2.03 -0.01 -3.61
C ILE A 180 -0.68 -0.69 -3.37
N VAL A 181 -0.05 -0.42 -2.22
CA VAL A 181 1.23 -1.07 -1.86
C VAL A 181 1.07 -2.59 -1.78
N ILE A 182 0.05 -3.11 -1.08
CA ILE A 182 -0.16 -4.56 -0.98
C ILE A 182 -0.53 -5.16 -2.35
N LEU A 183 -1.29 -4.45 -3.18
CA LEU A 183 -1.62 -4.90 -4.55
C LEU A 183 -0.36 -5.07 -5.40
N ILE A 184 0.49 -4.04 -5.46
CA ILE A 184 1.75 -4.07 -6.22
C ILE A 184 2.64 -5.21 -5.72
N LEU A 185 2.78 -5.37 -4.40
CA LEU A 185 3.60 -6.44 -3.84
C LEU A 185 2.99 -7.83 -4.09
N SER A 186 1.66 -7.96 -4.07
CA SER A 186 0.97 -9.24 -4.30
C SER A 186 1.10 -9.77 -5.73
N GLU A 187 1.50 -8.94 -6.69
CA GLU A 187 1.71 -9.36 -8.08
C GLU A 187 2.97 -10.23 -8.24
N ASP A 188 3.93 -10.13 -7.32
CA ASP A 188 5.14 -10.97 -7.34
C ASP A 188 4.88 -12.34 -6.67
N ASP A 189 4.94 -13.41 -7.47
CA ASP A 189 4.80 -14.79 -7.01
C ASP A 189 5.85 -15.18 -5.96
N PHE A 190 7.08 -14.64 -6.05
CA PHE A 190 8.14 -14.97 -5.10
C PHE A 190 7.90 -14.31 -3.75
N PHE A 191 7.50 -13.03 -3.75
CA PHE A 191 7.01 -12.35 -2.55
C PHE A 191 5.86 -13.11 -1.89
N CYS A 192 4.87 -13.58 -2.68
CA CYS A 192 3.73 -14.33 -2.16
C CYS A 192 4.15 -15.60 -1.41
N LYS A 193 5.17 -16.32 -1.90
CA LYS A 193 5.72 -17.51 -1.21
C LYS A 193 6.42 -17.13 0.09
N ILE A 194 7.32 -16.15 0.07
CA ILE A 194 8.09 -15.71 1.25
C ILE A 194 7.15 -15.28 2.38
N VAL A 195 6.12 -14.53 2.04
CA VAL A 195 5.16 -14.00 3.00
C VAL A 195 4.36 -15.14 3.67
N HIS A 196 4.06 -16.23 2.97
CA HIS A 196 3.39 -17.40 3.56
C HIS A 196 4.34 -18.29 4.38
N GLU A 197 5.64 -18.27 4.11
CA GLU A 197 6.66 -18.99 4.87
C GLU A 197 7.13 -18.22 6.13
N THR A 198 6.99 -16.88 6.12
CA THR A 198 7.42 -16.03 7.23
C THR A 198 6.45 -16.10 8.41
N MET A 199 6.86 -16.75 9.51
CA MET A 199 6.06 -16.89 10.73
C MET A 199 6.19 -15.67 11.66
N ILE A 200 5.05 -15.12 12.10
CA ILE A 200 5.02 -13.99 13.04
C ILE A 200 4.63 -14.49 14.44
N LYS A 201 5.47 -14.16 15.42
CA LYS A 201 5.29 -14.58 16.82
C LYS A 201 4.48 -13.61 17.68
N ASN A 202 4.34 -12.34 17.27
CA ASN A 202 3.67 -11.31 18.07
C ASN A 202 2.55 -10.61 17.28
N THR A 203 1.33 -11.14 17.44
CA THR A 203 0.08 -10.64 16.81
C THR A 203 -0.77 -9.82 17.79
N SER A 204 -0.20 -9.31 18.88
CA SER A 204 -0.94 -8.60 19.95
C SER A 204 -1.73 -7.38 19.49
N TRP A 205 -1.31 -6.73 18.39
CA TRP A 205 -2.01 -5.60 17.78
C TRP A 205 -3.25 -6.02 16.98
N TYR A 206 -3.31 -7.26 16.50
CA TYR A 206 -4.46 -7.79 15.79
C TYR A 206 -5.50 -8.24 16.83
N GLN A 207 -6.32 -7.27 17.25
CA GLN A 207 -7.45 -7.50 18.16
C GLN A 207 -8.58 -8.23 17.41
N ALA A 208 -8.42 -9.54 17.26
CA ALA A 208 -9.51 -10.44 16.92
C ALA A 208 -10.27 -10.86 18.17
N GLU A 209 -11.55 -11.20 18.01
CA GLU A 209 -12.41 -11.80 19.04
C GLU A 209 -11.82 -13.11 19.63
N ARG A 210 -10.76 -13.68 19.01
CA ARG A 210 -10.02 -14.84 19.48
C ARG A 210 -8.51 -14.63 19.28
N PRO A 211 -7.66 -15.08 20.21
CA PRO A 211 -6.22 -15.02 20.03
C PRO A 211 -5.82 -15.84 18.81
N VAL A 212 -5.24 -15.15 17.84
CA VAL A 212 -4.63 -15.78 16.68
C VAL A 212 -3.27 -16.26 17.14
N GLY A 213 -3.08 -17.58 17.21
CA GLY A 213 -1.80 -18.20 17.60
C GLY A 213 -0.68 -17.92 16.60
N GLU A 214 0.25 -18.85 16.43
CA GLU A 214 1.29 -18.73 15.40
C GLU A 214 0.67 -18.72 14.00
N VAL A 215 0.86 -17.61 13.28
CA VAL A 215 0.32 -17.40 11.94
C VAL A 215 1.39 -16.77 11.06
N SER A 216 1.43 -17.20 9.79
CA SER A 216 2.30 -16.61 8.79
C SER A 216 1.87 -15.18 8.45
N LEU A 217 2.81 -14.37 7.96
CA LEU A 217 2.50 -13.02 7.48
C LEU A 217 1.41 -13.05 6.41
N GLY A 218 1.42 -14.05 5.52
CA GLY A 218 0.37 -14.30 4.53
C GLY A 218 -1.00 -14.56 5.15
N GLY A 219 -1.07 -15.41 6.17
CA GLY A 219 -2.29 -15.64 6.94
C GLY A 219 -2.82 -14.36 7.59
N LEU A 220 -1.94 -13.49 8.08
CA LEU A 220 -2.31 -12.21 8.68
C LEU A 220 -2.87 -11.22 7.63
N ILE A 221 -2.28 -11.16 6.43
CA ILE A 221 -2.80 -10.35 5.31
C ILE A 221 -4.23 -10.80 4.97
N ILE A 222 -4.46 -12.12 4.86
CA ILE A 222 -5.78 -12.68 4.57
C ILE A 222 -6.77 -12.27 5.66
N LEU A 223 -6.40 -12.39 6.94
CA LEU A 223 -7.26 -12.03 8.06
C LEU A 223 -7.64 -10.54 8.08
N VAL A 224 -6.69 -9.66 7.80
CA VAL A 224 -6.95 -8.21 7.69
C VAL A 224 -7.88 -7.94 6.51
N PHE A 225 -7.62 -8.48 5.33
CA PHE A 225 -8.48 -8.26 4.15
C PHE A 225 -9.88 -8.85 4.30
N VAL A 226 -10.02 -10.03 4.90
CA VAL A 226 -11.33 -10.60 5.22
C VAL A 226 -12.11 -9.66 6.13
N ARG A 227 -11.48 -9.14 7.19
CA ARG A 227 -12.10 -8.16 8.10
C ARG A 227 -12.47 -6.87 7.36
N THR A 228 -11.55 -6.32 6.56
CA THR A 228 -11.77 -5.08 5.79
C THR A 228 -12.92 -5.22 4.81
N ILE A 229 -13.00 -6.35 4.09
CA ILE A 229 -14.11 -6.64 3.17
C ILE A 229 -15.45 -6.73 3.93
N GLN A 230 -15.47 -7.43 5.07
CA GLN A 230 -16.67 -7.59 5.88
C GLN A 230 -17.16 -6.25 6.45
N LEU A 231 -16.26 -5.44 7.01
CA LEU A 231 -16.58 -4.11 7.53
C LEU A 231 -17.03 -3.16 6.41
N ASN A 232 -16.37 -3.20 5.25
CA ASN A 232 -16.74 -2.40 4.10
C ASN A 232 -18.14 -2.74 3.59
N THR A 233 -18.50 -4.03 3.55
CA THR A 233 -19.84 -4.48 3.13
C THR A 233 -20.94 -3.96 4.07
N LEU A 234 -20.63 -3.84 5.36
CA LEU A 234 -21.60 -3.42 6.39
C LEU A 234 -21.70 -1.90 6.53
N LYS A 235 -20.58 -1.16 6.49
CA LYS A 235 -20.53 0.27 6.83
C LYS A 235 -20.41 1.19 5.61
N THR A 236 -19.37 1.03 4.81
CA THR A 236 -18.93 2.04 3.83
C THR A 236 -19.38 1.77 2.39
N ARG A 237 -19.66 0.50 2.05
CA ARG A 237 -20.09 0.03 0.71
C ARG A 237 -19.20 0.53 -0.44
N ASP A 238 -17.91 0.71 -0.20
CA ASP A 238 -16.95 1.15 -1.20
C ASP A 238 -16.59 0.00 -2.16
N ARG A 239 -16.97 0.14 -3.43
CA ARG A 239 -16.68 -0.84 -4.49
C ARG A 239 -15.18 -0.95 -4.79
N TYR A 240 -14.44 0.15 -4.70
CA TYR A 240 -13.00 0.17 -5.01
C TYR A 240 -12.21 -0.59 -3.96
N LEU A 241 -12.40 -0.26 -2.68
CA LEU A 241 -11.77 -0.98 -1.56
C LEU A 241 -12.08 -2.49 -1.63
N HIS A 242 -13.35 -2.85 -1.87
CA HIS A 242 -13.76 -4.24 -1.96
C HIS A 242 -13.06 -4.99 -3.10
N THR A 243 -13.09 -4.43 -4.32
CA THR A 243 -12.54 -5.09 -5.52
C THR A 243 -11.03 -5.28 -5.38
N ASN A 244 -10.33 -4.27 -4.89
CA ASN A 244 -8.89 -4.31 -4.71
C ASN A 244 -8.43 -5.28 -3.62
N CYS A 245 -9.12 -5.36 -2.48
CA CYS A 245 -8.83 -6.40 -1.48
C CYS A 245 -9.01 -7.80 -2.06
N LEU A 246 -10.06 -8.02 -2.87
CA LEU A 246 -10.29 -9.32 -3.49
C LEU A 246 -9.27 -9.64 -4.58
N ALA A 247 -8.84 -8.63 -5.35
CA ALA A 247 -7.78 -8.77 -6.34
C ALA A 247 -6.44 -9.16 -5.69
N ALA A 248 -6.05 -8.50 -4.60
CA ALA A 248 -4.86 -8.86 -3.85
C ALA A 248 -4.93 -10.29 -3.28
N LEU A 249 -6.10 -10.70 -2.75
CA LEU A 249 -6.33 -12.09 -2.31
C LEU A 249 -6.23 -13.09 -3.47
N ALA A 250 -6.73 -12.73 -4.66
CA ALA A 250 -6.66 -13.57 -5.84
C ALA A 250 -5.21 -13.74 -6.32
N ASN A 251 -4.42 -12.67 -6.34
CA ASN A 251 -3.00 -12.72 -6.68
C ASN A 251 -2.24 -13.67 -5.74
N MET A 252 -2.51 -13.57 -4.43
CA MET A 252 -1.85 -14.41 -3.42
C MET A 252 -2.36 -15.87 -3.37
N SER A 253 -3.47 -16.17 -4.04
CA SER A 253 -4.18 -17.46 -3.89
C SER A 253 -3.35 -18.68 -4.29
N SER A 254 -2.39 -18.51 -5.22
CA SER A 254 -1.46 -19.55 -5.65
C SER A 254 -0.55 -20.06 -4.51
N SER A 255 -0.36 -19.23 -3.48
CA SER A 255 0.52 -19.47 -2.34
C SER A 255 -0.21 -19.88 -1.05
N PHE A 256 -1.53 -20.13 -1.11
CA PHE A 256 -2.34 -20.56 0.05
C PHE A 256 -2.07 -22.03 0.44
N LYS A 257 -0.86 -22.27 0.95
CA LYS A 257 -0.42 -23.58 1.44
C LYS A 257 -0.24 -23.50 2.96
N GLN A 258 -0.64 -24.57 3.66
CA GLN A 258 -0.43 -24.71 5.12
C GLN A 258 -0.97 -23.53 5.96
N LEU A 259 -2.08 -22.93 5.53
CA LEU A 259 -2.77 -21.91 6.31
C LEU A 259 -3.34 -22.50 7.61
N SER A 260 -3.35 -21.70 8.69
CA SER A 260 -3.95 -22.12 9.94
C SER A 260 -5.47 -22.31 9.80
N SER A 261 -6.04 -23.24 10.58
CA SER A 261 -7.48 -23.55 10.52
C SER A 261 -8.35 -22.30 10.69
N THR A 262 -7.95 -21.38 11.58
CA THR A 262 -8.63 -20.10 11.79
C THR A 262 -8.69 -19.23 10.55
N VAL A 263 -7.58 -19.14 9.79
CA VAL A 263 -7.52 -18.35 8.54
C VAL A 263 -8.44 -18.97 7.50
N CYS A 264 -8.38 -20.30 7.33
CA CYS A 264 -9.26 -21.03 6.41
C CYS A 264 -10.74 -20.84 6.73
N GLN A 265 -11.12 -20.93 8.01
CA GLN A 265 -12.51 -20.70 8.44
C GLN A 265 -12.99 -19.29 8.12
N LYS A 266 -12.15 -18.26 8.36
CA LYS A 266 -12.50 -16.87 8.04
C LYS A 266 -12.62 -16.65 6.53
N LEU A 267 -11.76 -17.27 5.74
CA LEU A 267 -11.80 -17.21 4.28
C LEU A 267 -13.05 -17.89 3.71
N ILE A 268 -13.35 -19.11 4.15
CA ILE A 268 -14.57 -19.84 3.75
C ILE A 268 -15.81 -19.03 4.14
N GLY A 269 -15.86 -18.52 5.38
CA GLY A 269 -16.99 -17.71 5.84
C GLY A 269 -17.19 -16.41 5.04
N LEU A 270 -16.12 -15.82 4.51
CA LEU A 270 -16.23 -14.70 3.57
C LEU A 270 -16.83 -15.16 2.23
N LEU A 271 -16.31 -16.25 1.66
CA LEU A 271 -16.79 -16.77 0.38
C LEU A 271 -18.25 -17.20 0.44
N GLU A 272 -18.64 -17.94 1.48
CA GLU A 272 -20.03 -18.36 1.71
C GLU A 272 -20.96 -17.14 1.80
N ARG A 273 -20.60 -16.13 2.60
CA ARG A 273 -21.41 -14.90 2.72
C ARG A 273 -21.56 -14.19 1.38
N ARG A 274 -20.48 -14.06 0.61
CA ARG A 274 -20.49 -13.40 -0.70
C ARG A 274 -21.29 -14.19 -1.74
N ILE A 275 -21.20 -15.52 -1.73
CA ILE A 275 -22.01 -16.39 -2.58
C ILE A 275 -23.49 -16.24 -2.20
N GLN A 276 -23.80 -16.26 -0.91
CA GLN A 276 -25.17 -16.13 -0.41
C GLN A 276 -25.78 -14.76 -0.74
N ASP A 277 -25.04 -13.68 -0.58
CA ASP A 277 -25.47 -12.32 -0.96
C ASP A 277 -25.77 -12.23 -2.46
N ARG A 278 -24.91 -12.83 -3.30
CA ARG A 278 -25.11 -12.85 -4.75
C ARG A 278 -26.37 -13.66 -5.12
N ILE A 279 -26.55 -14.85 -4.54
CA ILE A 279 -27.74 -15.68 -4.78
C ILE A 279 -29.01 -14.94 -4.35
N LEU A 280 -29.00 -14.29 -3.18
CA LEU A 280 -30.13 -13.52 -2.68
C LEU A 280 -30.48 -12.35 -3.61
N PHE A 281 -29.46 -11.64 -4.11
CA PHE A 281 -29.65 -10.54 -5.06
C PHE A 281 -30.28 -11.04 -6.36
N THR A 282 -29.78 -12.13 -6.95
CA THR A 282 -30.35 -12.73 -8.16
C THR A 282 -31.81 -13.15 -7.95
N LYS A 283 -32.13 -13.76 -6.81
CA LYS A 283 -33.52 -14.13 -6.46
C LYS A 283 -34.44 -12.90 -6.35
N ARG A 284 -33.98 -11.82 -5.71
CA ARG A 284 -34.74 -10.56 -5.62
C ARG A 284 -34.98 -9.94 -6.99
N HIS A 285 -33.95 -9.92 -7.82
CA HIS A 285 -34.03 -9.39 -9.18
C HIS A 285 -35.02 -10.19 -10.05
N ALA A 286 -34.98 -11.53 -9.97
CA ALA A 286 -35.93 -12.39 -10.67
C ALA A 286 -37.39 -12.14 -10.22
N LYS A 287 -37.62 -12.00 -8.90
CA LYS A 287 -38.96 -11.67 -8.37
C LYS A 287 -39.46 -10.30 -8.84
N LEU A 288 -38.58 -9.30 -8.89
CA LEU A 288 -38.93 -7.97 -9.36
C LEU A 288 -39.32 -8.00 -10.85
N ILE A 289 -38.57 -8.72 -11.68
CA ILE A 289 -38.92 -8.91 -13.11
C ILE A 289 -40.28 -9.59 -13.24
N GLU A 290 -40.53 -10.65 -12.47
CA GLU A 290 -41.81 -11.36 -12.53
C GLU A 290 -42.98 -10.46 -12.10
N HIS A 291 -42.80 -9.66 -11.05
CA HIS A 291 -43.80 -8.68 -10.63
C HIS A 291 -44.07 -7.63 -11.72
N MET A 292 -43.03 -7.14 -12.41
CA MET A 292 -43.19 -6.22 -13.54
C MET A 292 -43.91 -6.88 -14.72
N ARG A 293 -43.62 -8.15 -15.02
CA ARG A 293 -44.29 -8.92 -16.08
C ARG A 293 -45.78 -9.08 -15.79
N ILE A 294 -46.12 -9.53 -14.58
CA ILE A 294 -47.51 -9.72 -14.14
C ILE A 294 -48.28 -8.40 -14.16
N SER A 295 -47.68 -7.30 -13.68
CA SER A 295 -48.32 -5.98 -13.73
C SER A 295 -48.64 -5.55 -15.17
N ALA A 296 -47.70 -5.75 -16.11
CA ALA A 296 -47.90 -5.41 -17.51
C ALA A 296 -49.00 -6.27 -18.17
N GLU A 297 -49.13 -7.54 -17.79
CA GLU A 297 -50.22 -8.40 -18.26
C GLU A 297 -51.59 -7.91 -17.77
N TYR A 298 -51.70 -7.51 -16.49
CA TYR A 298 -52.92 -6.92 -15.96
C TYR A 298 -53.30 -5.60 -16.64
N ASP A 299 -52.33 -4.72 -16.91
CA ASP A 299 -52.58 -3.45 -17.58
C ASP A 299 -53.12 -3.67 -19.01
N LEU A 300 -52.55 -4.62 -19.76
CA LEU A 300 -53.02 -4.98 -21.10
C LEU A 300 -54.41 -5.61 -21.10
N GLU A 301 -54.74 -6.44 -20.11
CA GLU A 301 -56.09 -7.00 -19.96
C GLU A 301 -57.12 -5.92 -19.62
N HIS A 302 -56.73 -4.94 -18.79
CA HIS A 302 -57.60 -3.82 -18.43
C HIS A 302 -57.86 -2.88 -19.61
N GLU A 303 -56.84 -2.61 -20.43
CA GLU A 303 -57.01 -1.87 -21.70
C GLU A 303 -57.93 -2.59 -22.68
N LYS A 304 -57.78 -3.91 -22.85
CA LYS A 304 -58.69 -4.69 -23.71
C LYS A 304 -60.13 -4.66 -23.24
N GLN A 305 -60.36 -4.78 -21.93
CA GLN A 305 -61.70 -4.71 -21.36
C GLN A 305 -62.32 -3.32 -21.56
N THR A 306 -61.59 -2.25 -21.24
CA THR A 306 -62.07 -0.88 -21.44
C THR A 306 -62.34 -0.57 -22.90
N HIS A 307 -61.54 -1.06 -23.84
CA HIS A 307 -61.82 -0.92 -25.27
C HIS A 307 -63.13 -1.63 -25.67
N ASN A 308 -63.35 -2.86 -25.21
CA ASN A 308 -64.59 -3.59 -25.51
C ASN A 308 -65.85 -2.91 -24.94
N TYR A 309 -65.75 -2.22 -23.80
CA TYR A 309 -66.87 -1.45 -23.23
C TYR A 309 -67.17 -0.15 -23.98
N ILE A 310 -66.18 0.45 -24.66
CA ILE A 310 -66.37 1.71 -25.42
C ILE A 310 -66.95 1.47 -26.82
N TYR A 311 -66.72 0.28 -27.39
CA TYR A 311 -67.16 -0.09 -28.74
C TYR A 311 -68.33 -1.09 -28.80
N SER A 312 -69.00 -1.35 -27.66
CA SER A 312 -70.28 -2.09 -27.58
C SER A 312 -71.44 -1.12 -27.39
#